data_AF-A0A7M3ZXD9-F1
#
_entry.id   AF-A0A7M3ZXD9-F1
#
_cell.length_a   1.000
_cell.length_b   1.000
_cell.length_c   1.000
_cell.angle_alpha   90.00
_cell.angle_beta   90.00
_cell.angle_gamma   90.00
#
_symmetry.space_group_name_H-M   'P 1'
#
loop_
_entity.id
_entity.type
_entity.pdbx_description
1 polymer ?
#
loop_
_entity_poly.entity_id
_entity_poly.type
_entity_poly.pdbx_seq_one_letter_code
_entity_poly.pdbx_strand_id
1 'polypeptide(L)'
;PKTSICRAGGKENPELRGGTDQENLRIMALAIVSIAAKLFRTVSINEKQLMDRYGITQKQLLNARKTITKHYQARVSMGWAARPTQLSAAAAREDELDKATENIAEALTGRVDEEELVDAMQGFLDAMTGLGEPSVDAPTANVAISMVAGCVMYNLLQRKGLAQGNLNAVAKAVGRSGAGIKSRLDELKARYEKGTFP
;
A
#
# COMPACT_ATOMS: atom_id res chain seq x y z
N PRO A 1 -1.71 0.24 26.28
CA PRO A 1 -0.96 0.63 25.06
C PRO A 1 0.39 1.30 25.34
N LYS A 2 0.42 2.49 25.99
CA LYS A 2 1.66 3.24 26.26
C LYS A 2 2.72 2.39 26.99
N THR A 3 2.33 1.69 28.05
CA THR A 3 3.23 0.83 28.84
C THR A 3 3.78 -0.35 28.05
N SER A 4 2.97 -1.03 27.22
CA SER A 4 3.42 -2.16 26.40
C SER A 4 4.34 -1.74 25.26
N ILE A 5 4.08 -0.61 24.61
CA ILE A 5 4.92 -0.11 23.50
C ILE A 5 6.25 0.43 24.04
N CYS A 6 6.20 1.19 25.15
CA CYS A 6 7.40 1.77 25.76
C CYS A 6 8.25 0.77 26.57
N ARG A 7 7.66 -0.32 27.11
CA ARG A 7 8.39 -1.37 27.85
C ARG A 7 8.80 -2.58 26.99
N ALA A 8 8.00 -3.01 26.00
CA ALA A 8 8.37 -4.17 25.17
C ALA A 8 9.60 -3.89 24.31
N GLY A 9 9.86 -2.63 23.95
CA GLY A 9 11.12 -2.21 23.35
C GLY A 9 12.25 -1.90 24.35
N GLY A 10 12.14 -2.35 25.60
CA GLY A 10 13.15 -2.14 26.65
C GLY A 10 14.50 -2.77 26.32
N LYS A 11 15.37 -2.97 27.32
CA LYS A 11 16.74 -3.51 27.14
C LYS A 11 16.82 -4.79 26.28
N GLU A 12 15.74 -5.56 26.24
CA GLU A 12 15.65 -6.83 25.51
C GLU A 12 15.35 -6.70 24.01
N ASN A 13 14.69 -5.62 23.55
CA ASN A 13 14.34 -5.42 22.13
C ASN A 13 14.36 -3.91 21.75
N PRO A 14 15.51 -3.22 21.86
CA PRO A 14 15.62 -1.77 21.68
C PRO A 14 15.11 -1.27 20.31
N GLU A 15 15.16 -2.13 19.29
CA GLU A 15 14.70 -1.85 17.93
C GLU A 15 13.17 -1.73 17.79
N LEU A 16 12.40 -2.07 18.82
CA LEU A 16 10.93 -2.02 18.80
C LEU A 16 10.33 -0.73 19.36
N ARG A 17 11.16 0.19 19.89
CA ARG A 17 10.75 1.50 20.43
C ARG A 17 11.65 2.63 19.93
N GLY A 18 11.20 3.87 20.08
CA GLY A 18 12.04 5.05 19.95
C GLY A 18 12.98 5.21 21.15
N GLY A 19 14.12 5.85 20.93
CA GLY A 19 15.11 6.18 21.94
C GLY A 19 14.63 7.23 22.94
N THR A 20 13.62 8.04 22.58
CA THR A 20 13.02 9.06 23.44
C THR A 20 11.50 8.90 23.58
N ASP A 21 10.92 9.51 24.61
CA ASP A 21 9.46 9.56 24.79
C ASP A 21 8.76 10.26 23.62
N GLN A 22 9.38 11.30 23.06
CA GLN A 22 8.86 12.01 21.90
C GLN A 22 8.84 11.13 20.64
N GLU A 23 9.88 10.33 20.42
CA GLU A 23 9.89 9.35 19.31
C GLU A 23 8.83 8.27 19.50
N ASN A 24 8.65 7.78 20.72
CA ASN A 24 7.59 6.81 21.03
C ASN A 24 6.18 7.39 20.76
N LEU A 25 5.96 8.68 21.07
CA LEU A 25 4.72 9.38 20.73
C LEU A 25 4.51 9.47 19.22
N ARG A 26 5.56 9.76 18.43
CA ARG A 26 5.49 9.80 16.95
C ARG A 26 5.18 8.43 16.36
N ILE A 27 5.82 7.37 16.84
CA ILE A 27 5.55 5.98 16.42
C ILE A 27 4.09 5.62 16.72
N MET A 28 3.60 5.93 17.92
CA MET A 28 2.21 5.68 18.30
C MET A 28 1.22 6.50 17.46
N ALA A 29 1.49 7.79 17.23
CA ALA A 29 0.64 8.64 16.41
C ALA A 29 0.53 8.11 14.98
N LEU A 30 1.67 7.78 14.36
CA LEU A 30 1.70 7.18 13.03
C LEU A 30 0.90 5.87 12.99
N ALA A 31 1.09 4.99 13.98
CA ALA A 31 0.35 3.73 14.08
C ALA A 31 -1.16 3.95 14.26
N ILE A 32 -1.59 4.93 15.06
CA ILE A 32 -3.02 5.25 15.26
C ILE A 32 -3.63 5.73 13.96
N VAL A 33 -2.99 6.68 13.27
CA VAL A 33 -3.51 7.20 11.99
C VAL A 33 -3.53 6.09 10.93
N SER A 34 -2.50 5.25 10.89
CA SER A 34 -2.43 4.06 10.01
C SER A 34 -3.53 3.03 10.31
N ILE A 35 -3.90 2.86 11.59
CA ILE A 35 -5.02 2.01 12.01
C ILE A 35 -6.34 2.68 11.66
N ALA A 36 -6.47 3.98 11.89
CA ALA A 36 -7.69 4.73 11.63
C ALA A 36 -8.03 4.77 10.14
N ALA A 37 -7.04 5.03 9.28
CA ALA A 37 -7.18 4.90 7.84
C ALA A 37 -7.58 3.48 7.41
N LYS A 38 -7.17 2.44 8.15
CA LYS A 38 -7.57 1.06 7.84
C LYS A 38 -8.95 0.69 8.39
N LEU A 39 -9.29 1.14 9.59
CA LEU A 39 -10.51 0.76 10.32
C LEU A 39 -11.71 1.65 9.99
N PHE A 40 -11.49 2.96 9.89
CA PHE A 40 -12.51 3.97 9.60
C PHE A 40 -12.46 4.45 8.15
N ARG A 41 -11.42 4.03 7.41
CA ARG A 41 -11.21 4.35 6.00
C ARG A 41 -11.31 5.86 5.71
N THR A 42 -10.63 6.62 6.57
CA THR A 42 -10.29 8.03 6.31
C THR A 42 -9.19 8.10 5.26
N VAL A 43 -8.97 9.30 4.67
CA VAL A 43 -7.82 9.60 3.82
C VAL A 43 -6.57 8.99 4.43
N SER A 44 -5.96 8.06 3.70
CA SER A 44 -4.81 7.35 4.23
C SER A 44 -3.57 8.20 4.08
N ILE A 45 -2.80 8.29 5.15
CA ILE A 45 -1.51 8.97 5.14
C ILE A 45 -0.46 8.18 4.35
N ASN A 46 0.49 8.90 3.75
CA ASN A 46 1.69 8.29 3.18
C ASN A 46 2.61 7.81 4.31
N GLU A 47 2.38 6.57 4.79
CA GLU A 47 3.13 5.95 5.90
C GLU A 47 4.64 6.00 5.65
N LYS A 48 5.07 5.71 4.41
CA LYS A 48 6.48 5.67 4.01
C LYS A 48 7.14 7.03 4.15
N GLN A 49 6.53 8.09 3.61
CA GLN A 49 7.08 9.45 3.70
C GLN A 49 7.23 9.90 5.17
N LEU A 50 6.25 9.58 6.02
CA LEU A 50 6.30 9.93 7.44
C LEU A 50 7.31 9.09 8.20
N MET A 51 7.49 7.83 7.84
CA MET A 51 8.54 6.98 8.40
C MET A 51 9.94 7.54 8.12
N ASP A 52 10.20 7.92 6.87
CA ASP A 52 11.49 8.49 6.46
C ASP A 52 11.74 9.83 7.18
N ARG A 53 10.73 10.71 7.25
CA ARG A 53 10.82 12.01 7.93
C ARG A 53 11.13 11.90 9.42
N TYR A 54 10.57 10.90 10.11
CA TYR A 54 10.68 10.76 11.56
C TYR A 54 11.65 9.68 12.02
N GLY A 55 12.36 9.03 11.10
CA GLY A 55 13.29 7.94 11.42
C GLY A 55 12.59 6.72 12.02
N ILE A 56 11.33 6.47 11.65
CA ILE A 56 10.55 5.34 12.16
C ILE A 56 10.81 4.13 11.28
N THR A 57 11.25 3.03 11.89
CA THR A 57 11.46 1.77 11.19
C THR A 57 10.14 1.01 10.98
N GLN A 58 10.10 0.17 9.95
CA GLN A 58 8.93 -0.68 9.68
C GLN A 58 8.61 -1.60 10.88
N LYS A 59 9.62 -2.09 11.59
CA LYS A 59 9.46 -2.95 12.77
C LYS A 59 8.75 -2.20 13.91
N GLN A 60 9.16 -0.97 14.20
CA GLN A 60 8.52 -0.12 15.21
C GLN A 60 7.05 0.15 14.86
N LEU A 61 6.76 0.49 13.60
CA LEU A 61 5.40 0.74 13.14
C LEU A 61 4.52 -0.51 13.26
N LEU A 62 4.99 -1.67 12.80
CA LEU A 62 4.26 -2.93 12.90
C LEU A 62 3.98 -3.34 14.35
N ASN A 63 4.97 -3.19 15.23
CA ASN A 63 4.83 -3.49 16.66
C ASN A 63 3.77 -2.60 17.33
N ALA A 64 3.84 -1.28 17.06
CA ALA A 64 2.87 -0.33 17.57
C ALA A 64 1.46 -0.63 17.06
N ARG A 65 1.30 -0.91 15.75
CA ARG A 65 0.01 -1.26 15.15
C ARG A 65 -0.60 -2.50 15.79
N LYS A 66 0.20 -3.57 15.95
CA LYS A 66 -0.24 -4.83 16.57
C LYS A 66 -0.72 -4.59 18.00
N THR A 67 0.06 -3.86 18.78
CA THR A 67 -0.26 -3.59 20.20
C THR A 67 -1.52 -2.75 20.35
N ILE A 68 -1.66 -1.67 19.57
CA ILE A 68 -2.82 -0.78 19.62
C ILE A 68 -4.09 -1.52 19.16
N THR A 69 -4.01 -2.27 18.06
CA THR A 69 -5.13 -3.06 17.53
C THR A 69 -5.61 -4.10 18.55
N LYS A 70 -4.69 -4.85 19.18
CA LYS A 70 -5.02 -5.85 20.20
C LYS A 70 -5.79 -5.22 21.37
N HIS A 71 -5.31 -4.08 21.88
CA HIS A 71 -5.99 -3.39 22.98
C HIS A 71 -7.34 -2.82 22.57
N TYR A 72 -7.47 -2.28 21.36
CA TYR A 72 -8.73 -1.77 20.85
C TYR A 72 -9.76 -2.90 20.68
N GLN A 73 -9.37 -4.03 20.07
CA GLN A 73 -10.22 -5.21 19.92
C GLN A 73 -10.68 -5.77 21.27
N ALA A 74 -9.81 -5.83 22.27
CA ALA A 74 -10.17 -6.26 23.62
C ALA A 74 -11.23 -5.34 24.26
N ARG A 75 -11.12 -4.01 24.05
CA ARG A 75 -12.13 -3.06 24.53
C ARG A 75 -13.45 -3.20 23.79
N VAL A 76 -13.42 -3.47 22.48
CA VAL A 76 -14.62 -3.75 21.70
C VAL A 76 -15.30 -5.02 22.19
N SER A 77 -14.57 -6.11 22.46
CA SER A 77 -15.14 -7.36 22.99
C SER A 77 -15.73 -7.20 24.40
N MET A 78 -15.22 -6.26 25.19
CA MET A 78 -15.76 -5.92 26.51
C MET A 78 -16.94 -4.93 26.45
N GLY A 79 -17.33 -4.47 25.25
CA GLY A 79 -18.38 -3.46 25.09
C GLY A 79 -17.97 -2.03 25.48
N TRP A 80 -16.68 -1.78 25.71
CA TRP A 80 -16.13 -0.48 26.16
C TRP A 80 -15.72 0.45 25.01
N ALA A 81 -15.94 0.03 23.76
CA ALA A 81 -15.70 0.81 22.56
C ALA A 81 -16.64 0.35 21.43
N ALA A 82 -17.04 1.29 20.57
CA ALA A 82 -17.83 0.96 19.38
C ALA A 82 -17.01 0.14 18.38
N ARG A 83 -17.68 -0.80 17.70
CA ARG A 83 -17.10 -1.57 16.59
C ARG A 83 -16.90 -0.62 15.40
N PRO A 84 -15.74 -0.64 14.72
CA PRO A 84 -15.49 0.30 13.63
C PRO A 84 -16.40 0.00 12.44
N THR A 85 -17.01 1.04 11.89
CA THR A 85 -17.79 0.99 10.65
C THR A 85 -16.83 0.85 9.47
N GLN A 86 -16.93 -0.24 8.72
CA GLN A 86 -16.09 -0.46 7.54
C GLN A 86 -16.72 0.23 6.32
N LEU A 87 -15.94 0.96 5.52
CA LEU A 87 -16.39 1.46 4.21
C LEU A 87 -16.86 0.28 3.30
N SER A 88 -17.50 0.59 2.17
CA SER A 88 -17.78 -0.43 1.14
C SER A 88 -16.48 -0.93 0.49
N ALA A 89 -16.38 -2.21 0.12
CA ALA A 89 -15.16 -2.75 -0.51
C ALA A 89 -14.70 -1.94 -1.75
N ALA A 90 -15.66 -1.35 -2.48
CA ALA A 90 -15.41 -0.44 -3.59
C ALA A 90 -14.57 0.78 -3.18
N ALA A 91 -14.98 1.50 -2.12
CA ALA A 91 -14.27 2.70 -1.68
C ALA A 91 -12.86 2.41 -1.15
N ALA A 92 -12.59 1.19 -0.65
CA ALA A 92 -11.21 0.79 -0.31
C ALA A 92 -10.35 0.52 -1.55
N ARG A 93 -10.90 -0.10 -2.61
CA ARG A 93 -10.16 -0.33 -3.85
C ARG A 93 -9.84 0.99 -4.54
N GLU A 94 -10.79 1.92 -4.59
CA GLU A 94 -10.60 3.25 -5.18
C GLU A 94 -9.46 4.01 -4.49
N ASP A 95 -9.52 4.16 -3.17
CA ASP A 95 -8.46 4.81 -2.38
C ASP A 95 -7.09 4.10 -2.51
N GLU A 96 -7.06 2.76 -2.62
CA GLU A 96 -5.80 2.04 -2.87
C GLU A 96 -5.27 2.26 -4.31
N LEU A 97 -6.15 2.44 -5.31
CA LEU A 97 -5.77 2.77 -6.68
C LEU A 97 -5.20 4.17 -6.79
N ASP A 98 -5.82 5.17 -6.17
CA ASP A 98 -5.36 6.56 -6.19
C ASP A 98 -3.92 6.64 -5.66
N LYS A 99 -3.66 6.00 -4.51
CA LYS A 99 -2.31 5.92 -3.94
C LYS A 99 -1.33 5.18 -4.83
N ALA A 100 -1.75 4.07 -5.42
CA ALA A 100 -0.89 3.33 -6.34
C ALA A 100 -0.50 4.21 -7.53
N THR A 101 -1.45 4.98 -8.06
CA THR A 101 -1.27 5.92 -9.17
C THR A 101 -0.28 7.02 -8.81
N GLU A 102 -0.48 7.71 -7.68
CA GLU A 102 0.43 8.75 -7.19
C GLU A 102 1.86 8.21 -6.97
N ASN A 103 1.98 7.06 -6.29
CA ASN A 103 3.27 6.46 -5.99
C ASN A 103 4.00 6.01 -7.26
N ILE A 104 3.26 5.50 -8.27
CA ILE A 104 3.85 5.10 -9.55
C ILE A 104 4.35 6.33 -10.31
N ALA A 105 3.56 7.40 -10.37
CA ALA A 105 3.97 8.65 -11.00
C ALA A 105 5.25 9.18 -10.35
N GLU A 106 5.26 9.34 -9.02
CA GLU A 106 6.45 9.78 -8.28
C GLU A 106 7.66 8.85 -8.50
N ALA A 107 7.43 7.54 -8.54
CA ALA A 107 8.50 6.58 -8.73
C ALA A 107 9.12 6.60 -10.13
N LEU A 108 8.42 7.12 -11.14
CA LEU A 108 8.89 7.22 -12.51
C LEU A 108 9.38 8.64 -12.88
N THR A 109 8.96 9.67 -12.14
CA THR A 109 9.48 11.04 -12.30
C THR A 109 11.01 11.06 -12.24
N GLY A 110 11.63 11.63 -13.27
CA GLY A 110 13.08 11.74 -13.40
C GLY A 110 13.80 10.43 -13.74
N ARG A 111 13.07 9.34 -13.99
CA ARG A 111 13.61 8.07 -14.53
C ARG A 111 13.27 7.84 -16.00
N VAL A 112 12.18 8.44 -16.44
CA VAL A 112 11.74 8.50 -17.83
C VAL A 112 11.56 9.96 -18.21
N ASP A 113 11.55 10.25 -19.50
CA ASP A 113 11.32 11.61 -19.96
C ASP A 113 9.89 12.06 -19.63
N GLU A 114 9.67 13.38 -19.49
CA GLU A 114 8.38 13.91 -19.05
C GLU A 114 7.24 13.52 -20.00
N GLU A 115 7.48 13.55 -21.31
CA GLU A 115 6.53 13.12 -22.32
C GLU A 115 6.21 11.62 -22.22
N GLU A 116 7.23 10.78 -21.99
CA GLU A 116 7.08 9.34 -21.77
C GLU A 116 6.30 9.04 -20.48
N LEU A 117 6.52 9.83 -19.43
CA LEU A 117 5.79 9.71 -18.16
C LEU A 117 4.31 9.99 -18.36
N VAL A 118 3.98 11.11 -19.02
CA VAL A 118 2.59 11.49 -19.29
C VAL A 118 1.89 10.42 -20.12
N ASP A 119 2.52 9.95 -21.20
CA ASP A 119 1.99 8.89 -22.06
C ASP A 119 1.85 7.55 -21.33
N ALA A 120 2.82 7.17 -20.50
CA ALA A 120 2.73 5.95 -19.68
C ALA A 120 1.61 6.03 -18.63
N MET A 121 1.44 7.17 -17.96
CA MET A 121 0.39 7.39 -16.97
C MET A 121 -1.00 7.42 -17.61
N GLN A 122 -1.15 8.05 -18.78
CA GLN A 122 -2.40 8.03 -19.52
C GLN A 122 -2.77 6.61 -19.95
N GLY A 123 -1.84 5.88 -20.58
CA GLY A 123 -2.07 4.49 -20.98
C GLY A 123 -2.36 3.57 -19.78
N PHE A 124 -1.81 3.88 -18.61
CA PHE A 124 -2.11 3.17 -17.36
C PHE A 124 -3.54 3.38 -16.91
N LEU A 125 -4.01 4.64 -16.86
CA LEU A 125 -5.39 4.95 -16.48
C LEU A 125 -6.40 4.36 -17.48
N ASP A 126 -6.10 4.42 -18.77
CA ASP A 126 -6.93 3.84 -19.81
C ASP A 126 -7.03 2.32 -19.66
N ALA A 127 -5.90 1.65 -19.39
CA ALA A 127 -5.88 0.21 -19.16
C ALA A 127 -6.60 -0.22 -17.88
N MET A 128 -6.45 0.54 -16.78
CA MET A 128 -7.19 0.28 -15.53
C MET A 128 -8.71 0.45 -15.75
N THR A 129 -9.11 1.49 -16.48
CA THR A 129 -10.51 1.72 -16.86
C THR A 129 -11.04 0.61 -17.75
N GLY A 130 -10.26 0.14 -18.73
CA GLY A 130 -10.61 -0.97 -19.61
C GLY A 130 -10.80 -2.30 -18.88
N LEU A 131 -10.09 -2.50 -17.76
CA LEU A 131 -10.29 -3.64 -16.86
C LEU A 131 -11.49 -3.47 -15.91
N GLY A 132 -12.17 -2.33 -15.94
CA GLY A 132 -13.25 -2.01 -15.01
C GLY A 132 -12.78 -1.76 -13.58
N GLU A 133 -11.49 -1.54 -13.35
CA GLU A 133 -10.98 -1.15 -12.02
C GLU A 133 -11.31 0.32 -11.73
N PRO A 134 -11.58 0.70 -10.47
CA PRO A 134 -11.43 -0.07 -9.23
C PRO A 134 -12.68 -0.87 -8.80
N SER A 135 -13.60 -1.21 -9.72
CA SER A 135 -14.85 -1.87 -9.38
C SER A 135 -14.64 -3.19 -8.63
N VAL A 136 -15.55 -3.48 -7.69
CA VAL A 136 -15.61 -4.80 -7.01
C VAL A 136 -16.11 -5.91 -7.94
N ASP A 137 -16.65 -5.55 -9.10
CA ASP A 137 -17.09 -6.46 -10.15
C ASP A 137 -16.03 -6.62 -11.26
N ALA A 138 -14.87 -5.96 -11.12
CA ALA A 138 -13.79 -6.10 -12.09
C ALA A 138 -13.33 -7.57 -12.19
N PRO A 139 -12.88 -8.04 -13.37
CA PRO A 139 -12.33 -9.39 -13.57
C PRO A 139 -11.13 -9.72 -12.66
N THR A 140 -10.54 -8.68 -12.07
CA THR A 140 -9.40 -8.68 -11.14
C THR A 140 -9.80 -8.40 -9.68
N ALA A 141 -11.09 -8.39 -9.33
CA ALA A 141 -11.56 -8.05 -7.98
C ALA A 141 -10.98 -8.96 -6.88
N ASN A 142 -10.63 -10.21 -7.21
CA ASN A 142 -9.97 -11.15 -6.31
C ASN A 142 -8.46 -10.92 -6.13
N VAL A 143 -7.86 -10.02 -6.92
CA VAL A 143 -6.47 -9.59 -6.82
C VAL A 143 -6.43 -8.23 -6.10
N ALA A 144 -5.41 -8.01 -5.26
CA ALA A 144 -5.20 -6.71 -4.64
C ALA A 144 -4.93 -5.64 -5.72
N ILE A 145 -5.64 -4.51 -5.68
CA ILE A 145 -5.58 -3.51 -6.76
C ILE A 145 -4.19 -2.89 -6.93
N SER A 146 -3.40 -2.76 -5.86
CA SER A 146 -1.97 -2.42 -5.94
C SER A 146 -1.15 -3.39 -6.81
N MET A 147 -1.46 -4.69 -6.74
CA MET A 147 -0.82 -5.69 -7.61
C MET A 147 -1.26 -5.53 -9.07
N VAL A 148 -2.56 -5.29 -9.29
CA VAL A 148 -3.11 -5.06 -10.64
C VAL A 148 -2.44 -3.82 -11.26
N ALA A 149 -2.42 -2.71 -10.53
CA ALA A 149 -1.77 -1.47 -10.95
C ALA A 149 -0.29 -1.68 -11.31
N GLY A 150 0.44 -2.41 -10.45
CA GLY A 150 1.85 -2.76 -10.73
C GLY A 150 2.03 -3.61 -11.98
N CYS A 151 1.14 -4.58 -12.22
CA CYS A 151 1.17 -5.42 -13.43
C CYS A 151 0.85 -4.61 -14.69
N VAL A 152 -0.18 -3.76 -14.65
CA VAL A 152 -0.60 -2.92 -15.76
C VAL A 152 0.49 -1.93 -16.14
N MET A 153 1.02 -1.18 -15.18
CA MET A 153 2.11 -0.23 -15.44
C MET A 153 3.35 -0.95 -15.96
N TYR A 154 3.75 -2.07 -15.35
CA TYR A 154 4.93 -2.80 -15.83
C TYR A 154 4.76 -3.33 -17.26
N ASN A 155 3.58 -3.85 -17.60
CA ASN A 155 3.26 -4.30 -18.96
C ASN A 155 3.28 -3.15 -19.97
N LEU A 156 2.81 -1.96 -19.60
CA LEU A 156 2.89 -0.76 -20.44
C LEU A 156 4.33 -0.34 -20.68
N LEU A 157 5.15 -0.27 -19.62
CA LEU A 157 6.57 0.02 -19.76
C LEU A 157 7.29 -1.03 -20.62
N GLN A 158 6.89 -2.32 -20.55
CA GLN A 158 7.43 -3.36 -21.46
C GLN A 158 7.12 -3.04 -22.92
N ARG A 159 5.87 -2.69 -23.24
CA ARG A 159 5.44 -2.37 -24.61
C ARG A 159 6.12 -1.11 -25.16
N LYS A 160 6.45 -0.15 -24.28
CA LYS A 160 7.15 1.08 -24.64
C LYS A 160 8.68 0.96 -24.64
N GLY A 161 9.25 -0.21 -24.29
CA GLY A 161 10.70 -0.39 -24.17
C GLY A 161 11.33 0.22 -22.91
N LEU A 162 10.53 0.73 -21.99
CA LEU A 162 10.93 1.44 -20.76
C LEU A 162 11.00 0.53 -19.51
N ALA A 163 10.82 -0.78 -19.68
CA ALA A 163 10.77 -1.71 -18.55
C ALA A 163 12.11 -1.93 -17.85
N GLN A 164 13.23 -1.79 -18.56
CA GLN A 164 14.56 -2.01 -18.01
C GLN A 164 14.90 -0.91 -17.00
N GLY A 165 15.33 -1.30 -15.79
CA GLY A 165 15.61 -0.37 -14.69
C GLY A 165 14.36 0.11 -13.91
N ASN A 166 13.16 0.03 -14.47
CA ASN A 166 11.95 0.57 -13.86
C ASN A 166 11.06 -0.44 -13.11
N LEU A 167 11.22 -1.76 -13.35
CA LEU A 167 10.45 -2.80 -12.64
C LEU A 167 10.51 -2.65 -11.11
N ASN A 168 11.71 -2.47 -10.56
CA ASN A 168 11.88 -2.38 -9.11
C ASN A 168 11.31 -1.07 -8.54
N ALA A 169 11.30 0.00 -9.34
CA ALA A 169 10.69 1.27 -8.96
C ALA A 169 9.17 1.11 -8.87
N VAL A 170 8.53 0.57 -9.91
CA VAL A 170 7.09 0.27 -9.93
C VAL A 170 6.71 -0.71 -8.81
N ALA A 171 7.47 -1.80 -8.63
CA ALA A 171 7.21 -2.76 -7.58
C ALA A 171 7.23 -2.14 -6.19
N LYS A 172 8.24 -1.30 -5.91
CA LYS A 172 8.34 -0.57 -4.65
C LYS A 172 7.20 0.43 -4.48
N ALA A 173 6.77 1.10 -5.55
CA ALA A 173 5.65 2.05 -5.53
C ALA A 173 4.34 1.41 -5.09
N VAL A 174 4.09 0.17 -5.53
CA VAL A 174 2.87 -0.58 -5.17
C VAL A 174 3.04 -1.52 -3.96
N GLY A 175 4.17 -1.44 -3.25
CA GLY A 175 4.46 -2.28 -2.07
C GLY A 175 4.58 -3.78 -2.37
N ARG A 176 5.03 -4.14 -3.59
CA ARG A 176 5.22 -5.53 -4.05
C ARG A 176 6.69 -5.80 -4.41
N SER A 177 7.01 -7.07 -4.69
CA SER A 177 8.30 -7.46 -5.24
C SER A 177 8.23 -7.50 -6.78
N GLY A 178 9.34 -7.18 -7.45
CA GLY A 178 9.41 -7.24 -8.92
C GLY A 178 9.14 -8.65 -9.46
N ALA A 179 9.60 -9.69 -8.75
CA ALA A 179 9.29 -11.08 -9.08
C ALA A 179 7.79 -11.39 -8.94
N GLY A 180 7.14 -10.85 -7.91
CA GLY A 180 5.69 -11.01 -7.71
C GLY A 180 4.87 -10.37 -8.82
N ILE A 181 5.27 -9.18 -9.28
CA ILE A 181 4.64 -8.50 -10.42
C ILE A 181 4.80 -9.31 -11.69
N LYS A 182 6.02 -9.77 -12.02
CA LYS A 182 6.26 -10.60 -13.20
C LYS A 182 5.42 -11.86 -13.21
N SER A 183 5.49 -12.64 -12.12
CA SER A 183 4.73 -13.89 -12.00
C SER A 183 3.23 -13.68 -12.14
N ARG A 184 2.68 -12.62 -11.52
CA ARG A 184 1.25 -12.33 -11.63
C ARG A 184 0.87 -11.84 -13.03
N LEU A 185 1.71 -11.03 -13.66
CA LEU A 185 1.50 -10.57 -15.03
C LEU A 185 1.50 -11.75 -16.02
N ASP A 186 2.43 -12.70 -15.86
CA ASP A 186 2.50 -13.90 -16.70
C ASP A 186 1.25 -14.78 -16.53
N GLU A 187 0.74 -14.91 -15.30
CA GLU A 187 -0.53 -15.60 -15.04
C GLU A 187 -1.73 -14.90 -15.71
N LEU A 188 -1.80 -13.56 -15.63
CA LEU A 188 -2.87 -12.79 -16.28
C LEU A 188 -2.80 -12.92 -17.82
N LYS A 189 -1.59 -12.86 -18.40
CA LYS A 189 -1.37 -13.11 -19.83
C LYS A 189 -1.83 -14.51 -20.24
N ALA A 190 -1.46 -15.54 -19.49
CA ALA A 190 -1.89 -16.91 -19.75
C ALA A 190 -3.41 -17.09 -19.65
N ARG A 191 -4.08 -16.35 -18.75
CA ARG A 191 -5.55 -16.34 -18.65
C ARG A 191 -6.22 -15.63 -19.83
N TYR A 192 -5.61 -14.54 -20.31
CA TYR A 192 -6.04 -13.80 -21.51
C TYR A 192 -5.94 -14.68 -22.76
N GLU A 193 -4.80 -15.35 -22.96
CA GLU A 193 -4.60 -16.28 -24.08
C GLU A 193 -5.61 -17.43 -24.09
N LYS A 194 -6.08 -17.84 -22.90
CA LYS A 194 -7.12 -18.88 -22.74
C LYS A 194 -8.55 -18.35 -22.87
N GLY A 195 -8.75 -17.03 -23.05
CA GLY A 195 -10.08 -16.40 -23.11
C GLY A 195 -10.81 -16.35 -21.76
N THR A 196 -10.10 -16.58 -20.65
CA THR A 196 -10.66 -16.59 -19.27
C THR A 196 -10.42 -15.29 -18.52
N PHE A 197 -9.86 -14.31 -19.21
CA PHE A 197 -9.59 -12.96 -18.72
C PHE A 197 -9.69 -12.00 -19.92
N PRO A 198 -10.38 -10.86 -19.78
CA PRO A 198 -10.56 -9.91 -20.87
C PRO A 198 -9.28 -9.14 -21.22
#